data_AF-A0A644VL14-F1
#
_entry.id   AF-A0A644VL14-F1
#
_cell.length_a   1.000
_cell.length_b   1.000
_cell.length_c   1.000
_cell.angle_alpha   90.00
_cell.angle_beta   90.00
_cell.angle_gamma   90.00
#
_symmetry.space_group_name_H-M   'P 1'
#
loop_
_entity.id
_entity.type
_entity.pdbx_description
1 polymer ?
#
loop_
_entity_poly.entity_id
_entity_poly.type
_entity_poly.pdbx_seq_one_letter_code
_entity_poly.pdbx_strand_id
1 'polypeptide(L)'
;MNAKVNRFERILKTKVKVRDDERILLSMEKKEEERLLSVLATLGTEKEQALASFGSQKDETFTVQDIWFRRKAIDHLDSRICREGESLCGVRQSIENTEARLLEKHRDVKVMQKYISFLVEDLQDESKKQEQSELDDIAGIRHGSPKEGRR
;
A
#
# COMPACT_ATOMS: atom_id res chain seq x y z
N MET A 1 21.98 21.08 15.11
CA MET A 1 21.74 19.92 14.23
C MET A 1 20.75 18.89 14.80
N ASN A 2 20.84 18.47 16.08
CA ASN A 2 19.89 17.47 16.67
C ASN A 2 18.39 17.82 16.56
N ALA A 3 18.02 19.10 16.75
CA ALA A 3 16.63 19.54 16.56
C ALA A 3 16.12 19.35 15.12
N LYS A 4 17.02 19.42 14.13
CA LYS A 4 16.71 19.22 12.70
C LYS A 4 16.41 17.74 12.43
N VAL A 5 17.25 16.83 12.94
CA VAL A 5 17.01 15.37 12.85
C VAL A 5 15.67 15.00 13.47
N ASN A 6 15.42 15.41 14.72
CA ASN A 6 14.14 15.14 15.40
C ASN A 6 12.91 15.67 14.66
N ARG A 7 13.05 16.78 13.91
CA ARG A 7 11.97 17.31 13.06
C ARG A 7 11.71 16.38 11.88
N PHE A 8 12.76 15.94 11.17
CA PHE A 8 12.60 15.06 10.02
C PHE A 8 12.13 13.66 10.41
N GLU A 9 12.55 13.14 11.56
CA GLU A 9 12.02 11.88 12.10
C GLU A 9 10.51 11.95 12.37
N ARG A 10 10.01 13.07 12.90
CA ARG A 10 8.56 13.28 13.06
C ARG A 10 7.84 13.29 11.71
N ILE A 11 8.39 13.96 10.71
CA ILE A 11 7.84 13.97 9.34
C ILE A 11 7.84 12.55 8.76
N LEU A 12 8.93 11.79 8.96
CA LEU A 12 9.04 10.41 8.53
C LEU A 12 7.94 9.54 9.17
N LYS A 13 7.70 9.67 10.48
CA LYS A 13 6.60 8.94 11.16
C LYS A 13 5.25 9.21 10.52
N THR A 14 4.95 10.46 10.20
CA THR A 14 3.70 10.82 9.49
C THR A 14 3.64 10.20 8.10
N LYS A 15 4.72 10.26 7.31
CA LYS A 15 4.78 9.64 5.98
C LYS A 15 4.62 8.11 6.03
N VAL A 16 5.22 7.47 7.02
CA VAL A 16 5.05 6.03 7.27
C VAL A 16 3.59 5.70 7.55
N LYS A 17 2.93 6.47 8.42
CA LYS A 17 1.51 6.28 8.72
C LYS A 17 0.64 6.40 7.47
N VAL A 18 0.84 7.44 6.65
CA VAL A 18 0.10 7.61 5.38
C VAL A 18 0.31 6.43 4.43
N ARG A 19 1.54 5.91 4.33
CA ARG A 19 1.82 4.70 3.53
C ARG A 19 1.10 3.47 4.10
N ASP A 20 1.04 3.34 5.41
CA ASP A 20 0.40 2.20 6.07
C ASP A 20 -1.13 2.27 5.96
N ASP A 21 -1.72 3.47 6.02
CA ASP A 21 -3.14 3.70 5.72
C ASP A 21 -3.47 3.26 4.27
N GLU A 22 -2.59 3.57 3.31
CA GLU A 22 -2.74 3.12 1.91
C GLU A 22 -2.65 1.59 1.76
N ARG A 23 -1.81 0.92 2.57
CA ARG A 23 -1.74 -0.55 2.61
C ARG A 23 -3.02 -1.17 3.13
N ILE A 24 -3.63 -0.54 4.14
CA ILE A 24 -4.92 -0.99 4.69
C ILE A 24 -5.99 -0.86 3.62
N LEU A 25 -6.04 0.28 2.91
CA LEU A 25 -6.97 0.48 1.80
C LEU A 25 -6.82 -0.61 0.73
N LEU A 26 -5.59 -0.87 0.28
CA LEU A 26 -5.31 -1.93 -0.71
C LEU A 26 -5.80 -3.30 -0.23
N SER A 27 -5.60 -3.62 1.05
CA SER A 27 -6.06 -4.88 1.63
C SER A 27 -7.59 -4.97 1.65
N MET A 28 -8.29 -3.86 1.88
CA MET A 28 -9.75 -3.81 1.83
C MET A 28 -10.27 -4.00 0.41
N GLU A 29 -9.64 -3.36 -0.57
CA GLU A 29 -10.01 -3.49 -1.99
C GLU A 29 -9.80 -4.92 -2.50
N LYS A 30 -8.69 -5.58 -2.14
CA LYS A 30 -8.44 -7.00 -2.48
C LYS A 30 -9.48 -7.93 -1.86
N LYS A 31 -9.87 -7.68 -0.62
CA LYS A 31 -10.94 -8.44 0.03
C LYS A 31 -12.29 -8.25 -0.66
N GLU A 32 -12.57 -7.04 -1.15
CA GLU A 32 -13.77 -6.77 -1.91
C GLU A 32 -13.75 -7.43 -3.30
N GLU A 33 -12.60 -7.46 -3.97
CA GLU A 33 -12.40 -8.23 -5.20
C GLU A 33 -12.72 -9.71 -4.99
N GLU A 34 -12.15 -10.34 -3.94
CA GLU A 34 -12.42 -11.74 -3.59
C GLU A 34 -13.91 -11.98 -3.33
N ARG A 35 -14.56 -11.05 -2.62
CA ARG A 35 -16.00 -11.11 -2.35
C ARG A 35 -16.81 -11.09 -3.65
N LEU A 36 -16.49 -10.17 -4.57
CA LEU A 36 -17.18 -10.05 -5.86
C LEU A 36 -16.95 -11.28 -6.74
N LEU A 37 -15.74 -11.83 -6.77
CA LEU A 37 -15.44 -13.08 -7.48
C LEU A 37 -16.27 -14.25 -6.94
N SER A 38 -16.39 -14.37 -5.61
CA SER A 38 -17.24 -15.38 -4.99
C SER A 38 -18.71 -15.20 -5.38
N VAL A 39 -19.24 -13.97 -5.35
CA VAL A 39 -20.61 -13.67 -5.76
C VAL A 39 -20.83 -14.02 -7.23
N LEU A 40 -19.91 -13.63 -8.12
CA LEU A 40 -20.00 -13.95 -9.55
C LEU A 40 -19.97 -15.46 -9.81
N ALA A 41 -19.15 -16.21 -9.07
CA ALA A 41 -19.14 -17.66 -9.16
C ALA A 41 -20.50 -18.26 -8.75
N THR A 42 -21.08 -17.81 -7.63
CA THR A 42 -22.41 -18.27 -7.19
C THR A 42 -23.50 -17.94 -8.21
N LEU A 43 -23.50 -16.72 -8.76
CA LEU A 43 -24.46 -16.31 -9.78
C LEU A 43 -24.29 -17.11 -11.08
N GLY A 44 -23.05 -17.43 -11.45
CA GLY A 44 -22.74 -18.31 -12.57
C GLY A 44 -23.37 -19.70 -12.38
N THR A 45 -23.19 -20.30 -11.20
CA THR A 45 -23.80 -21.60 -10.87
C THR A 45 -25.33 -21.55 -10.84
N GLU A 46 -25.92 -20.50 -10.27
CA GLU A 46 -27.37 -20.31 -10.23
C GLU A 46 -27.94 -20.18 -11.65
N LYS A 47 -27.25 -19.44 -12.52
CA LYS A 47 -27.63 -19.29 -13.92
C LYS A 47 -27.52 -20.62 -14.68
N GLU A 48 -26.44 -21.37 -14.50
CA GLU A 48 -26.29 -22.70 -15.13
C GLU A 48 -27.38 -23.67 -14.68
N GLN A 49 -27.72 -23.67 -13.39
CA GLN A 49 -28.82 -24.47 -12.87
C GLN A 49 -30.18 -24.03 -13.44
N ALA A 50 -30.43 -22.72 -13.53
CA ALA A 50 -31.65 -22.19 -14.12
C ALA A 50 -31.78 -22.56 -15.61
N LEU A 51 -30.67 -22.50 -16.36
CA LEU A 51 -30.62 -22.91 -17.77
C LEU A 51 -30.81 -24.42 -17.93
N ALA A 52 -30.16 -25.23 -17.09
CA ALA A 52 -30.32 -26.68 -17.10
C ALA A 52 -31.77 -27.08 -16.80
N SER A 53 -32.38 -26.49 -15.76
CA SER A 53 -33.79 -26.68 -15.41
C SER A 53 -34.74 -26.22 -16.52
N PHE A 54 -34.37 -25.16 -17.25
CA PHE A 54 -35.13 -24.70 -18.41
C PHE A 54 -35.02 -25.66 -19.61
N GLY A 55 -33.90 -26.36 -19.79
CA GLY A 55 -33.68 -27.31 -20.88
C GLY A 55 -34.16 -28.74 -20.61
N SER A 56 -34.20 -29.18 -19.35
CA SER A 56 -34.64 -30.52 -18.94
C SER A 56 -36.18 -30.58 -18.82
N GLN A 57 -36.89 -30.50 -19.95
CA GLN A 57 -38.36 -30.38 -20.00
C GLN A 57 -39.08 -31.64 -20.51
N LYS A 58 -38.45 -32.82 -20.45
CA LYS A 58 -38.96 -33.98 -21.19
C LYS A 58 -40.35 -34.49 -20.76
N ASP A 59 -40.80 -34.21 -19.54
CA ASP A 59 -42.07 -34.75 -19.00
C ASP A 59 -42.95 -33.75 -18.21
N GLU A 60 -42.62 -32.45 -18.17
CA GLU A 60 -43.42 -31.43 -17.46
C GLU A 60 -44.25 -30.57 -18.43
N THR A 61 -45.55 -30.41 -18.14
CA THR A 61 -46.42 -29.47 -18.87
C THR A 61 -46.35 -28.10 -18.20
N PHE A 62 -45.79 -27.12 -18.92
CA PHE A 62 -45.71 -25.73 -18.47
C PHE A 62 -46.76 -24.87 -19.15
N THR A 63 -47.32 -23.92 -18.39
CA THR A 63 -48.07 -22.84 -19.00
C THR A 63 -47.11 -21.84 -19.66
N VAL A 64 -47.62 -21.05 -20.62
CA VAL A 64 -46.85 -19.94 -21.22
C VAL A 64 -46.34 -18.97 -20.14
N GLN A 65 -47.11 -18.79 -19.08
CA GLN A 65 -46.74 -17.94 -17.95
C GLN A 65 -45.54 -18.50 -17.16
N ASP A 66 -45.46 -19.83 -16.96
CA ASP A 66 -44.33 -20.46 -16.28
C ASP A 66 -43.03 -20.31 -17.08
N ILE A 67 -43.10 -20.51 -18.40
CA ILE A 67 -41.97 -20.32 -19.31
C ILE A 67 -41.48 -18.87 -19.26
N TRP A 68 -42.41 -17.91 -19.25
CA TRP A 68 -42.09 -16.49 -19.15
C TRP A 68 -41.41 -16.13 -17.82
N PHE A 69 -41.91 -16.63 -16.68
CA PHE A 69 -41.28 -16.40 -15.38
C PHE A 69 -39.88 -16.99 -15.29
N ARG A 70 -39.68 -18.22 -15.78
CA ARG A 70 -38.35 -18.85 -15.81
C ARG A 70 -37.38 -18.07 -16.69
N ARG A 71 -37.83 -17.60 -17.86
CA ARG A 71 -37.02 -16.73 -18.73
C ARG A 71 -36.63 -15.44 -18.02
N LYS A 72 -37.59 -14.79 -17.34
CA LYS A 72 -37.34 -13.57 -16.56
C LYS A 72 -36.37 -13.77 -15.41
N ALA A 73 -36.39 -14.91 -14.75
CA ALA A 73 -35.42 -15.25 -13.72
C ALA A 73 -34.00 -15.33 -14.28
N ILE A 74 -33.82 -15.97 -15.45
CA ILE A 74 -32.53 -16.04 -16.15
C ILE A 74 -32.07 -14.63 -16.57
N ASP A 75 -32.94 -13.83 -17.18
CA ASP A 75 -32.60 -12.45 -17.59
C ASP A 75 -32.20 -11.57 -16.37
N HIS A 76 -32.83 -11.80 -15.21
CA HIS A 76 -32.47 -11.13 -13.97
C HIS A 76 -31.09 -11.54 -13.46
N LEU A 77 -30.77 -12.84 -13.49
CA LEU A 77 -29.44 -13.35 -13.15
C LEU A 77 -28.38 -12.79 -14.09
N ASP A 78 -28.65 -12.72 -15.40
CA ASP A 78 -27.75 -12.11 -16.39
C ASP A 78 -27.48 -10.65 -16.08
N SER A 79 -28.54 -9.87 -15.85
CA SER A 79 -28.41 -8.45 -15.49
C SER A 79 -27.59 -8.25 -14.21
N ARG A 80 -27.76 -9.15 -13.23
CA ARG A 80 -27.00 -9.13 -11.98
C ARG A 80 -25.53 -9.47 -12.22
N ILE A 81 -25.23 -10.50 -12.99
CA ILE A 81 -23.85 -10.87 -13.36
C ILE A 81 -23.14 -9.71 -14.06
N CYS A 82 -23.81 -9.04 -15.01
CA CYS A 82 -23.24 -7.88 -15.69
C CYS A 82 -22.89 -6.76 -14.70
N ARG A 83 -23.82 -6.40 -13.81
CA ARG A 83 -23.61 -5.34 -12.82
C ARG A 83 -22.48 -5.67 -11.83
N GLU A 84 -22.47 -6.89 -11.28
CA GLU A 84 -21.38 -7.29 -10.37
C GLU A 84 -20.04 -7.39 -11.12
N GLY A 85 -20.06 -7.73 -12.42
CA GLY A 85 -18.88 -7.72 -13.29
C GLY A 85 -18.33 -6.31 -13.54
N GLU A 86 -19.19 -5.32 -13.74
CA GLU A 86 -18.82 -3.90 -13.81
C GLU A 86 -18.21 -3.43 -12.48
N SER A 87 -18.83 -3.81 -11.35
CA SER A 87 -18.29 -3.51 -10.02
C SER A 87 -16.90 -4.12 -9.82
N LEU A 88 -16.68 -5.37 -10.26
CA LEU A 88 -15.38 -6.03 -10.19
C LEU A 88 -14.32 -5.28 -11.01
N CYS A 89 -14.67 -4.83 -12.22
CA CYS A 89 -13.79 -4.03 -13.05
C CYS A 89 -13.40 -2.72 -12.34
N GLY A 90 -14.37 -2.04 -11.73
CA GLY A 90 -14.13 -0.82 -10.95
C GLY A 90 -13.20 -1.06 -9.75
N VAL A 91 -13.40 -2.15 -9.00
CA VAL A 91 -12.53 -2.50 -7.86
C VAL A 91 -11.11 -2.80 -8.34
N ARG A 92 -10.94 -3.56 -9.43
CA ARG A 92 -9.61 -3.84 -10.00
C ARG A 92 -8.86 -2.58 -10.43
N GLN A 93 -9.57 -1.66 -11.08
CA GLN A 93 -8.99 -0.36 -11.41
C GLN A 93 -8.61 0.43 -10.15
N SER A 94 -9.43 0.36 -9.09
CA SER A 94 -9.08 0.98 -7.80
C SER A 94 -7.82 0.36 -7.19
N ILE A 95 -7.70 -0.97 -7.21
CA ILE A 95 -6.51 -1.71 -6.76
C ILE A 95 -5.27 -1.24 -7.51
N GLU A 96 -5.30 -1.19 -8.85
CA GLU A 96 -4.18 -0.72 -9.66
C GLU A 96 -3.75 0.72 -9.28
N ASN A 97 -4.73 1.60 -9.10
CA ASN A 97 -4.48 2.98 -8.69
C ASN A 97 -3.88 3.05 -7.27
N THR A 98 -4.40 2.27 -6.33
CA THR A 98 -3.90 2.20 -4.95
C THR A 98 -2.49 1.61 -4.90
N GLU A 99 -2.18 0.59 -5.70
CA GLU A 99 -0.84 0.03 -5.82
C GLU A 99 0.16 1.06 -6.36
N ALA A 100 -0.23 1.83 -7.40
CA ALA A 100 0.59 2.92 -7.92
C ALA A 100 0.87 4.01 -6.87
N ARG A 101 -0.16 4.45 -6.14
CA ARG A 101 -0.01 5.42 -5.03
C ARG A 101 0.87 4.85 -3.92
N LEU A 102 0.71 3.58 -3.56
CA LEU A 102 1.50 2.93 -2.52
C LEU A 102 2.99 2.87 -2.88
N LEU A 103 3.32 2.62 -4.15
CA LEU A 103 4.71 2.67 -4.64
C LEU A 103 5.31 4.08 -4.48
N GLU A 104 4.54 5.12 -4.82
CA GLU A 104 4.95 6.50 -4.62
C GLU A 104 5.19 6.81 -3.13
N LYS A 105 4.23 6.46 -2.24
CA LYS A 105 4.40 6.64 -0.80
C LYS A 105 5.60 5.88 -0.24
N HIS A 106 5.89 4.69 -0.78
CA HIS A 106 7.07 3.93 -0.38
C HIS A 106 8.37 4.62 -0.78
N ARG A 107 8.44 5.16 -2.01
CA ARG A 107 9.59 5.96 -2.47
C ARG A 107 9.80 7.19 -1.59
N ASP A 108 8.73 7.90 -1.27
CA ASP A 108 8.75 9.06 -0.37
C ASP A 108 9.34 8.76 1.00
N VAL A 109 8.93 7.64 1.61
CA VAL A 109 9.47 7.16 2.88
C VAL A 109 10.96 6.85 2.74
N LYS A 110 11.37 6.16 1.67
CA LYS A 110 12.78 5.81 1.43
C LYS A 110 13.67 7.04 1.24
N VAL A 111 13.21 8.04 0.49
CA VAL A 111 13.93 9.31 0.31
C VAL A 111 14.12 10.01 1.65
N MET A 112 13.05 10.08 2.46
CA MET A 112 13.12 10.71 3.78
C MET A 112 14.05 9.95 4.73
N GLN A 113 14.02 8.61 4.72
CA GLN A 113 14.94 7.78 5.51
C GLN A 113 16.39 8.04 5.13
N LYS A 114 16.71 8.02 3.83
CA LYS A 114 18.07 8.28 3.34
C LYS A 114 18.56 9.66 3.74
N TYR A 115 17.70 10.67 3.63
CA TYR A 115 18.05 12.04 4.03
C TYR A 115 18.30 12.17 5.54
N ILE A 116 17.51 11.48 6.39
CA ILE A 116 17.76 11.45 7.83
C ILE A 116 19.09 10.75 8.14
N SER A 117 19.38 9.61 7.50
CA SER A 117 20.67 8.92 7.65
C SER A 117 21.84 9.84 7.34
N PHE A 118 21.78 10.58 6.23
CA PHE A 118 22.79 11.56 5.87
C PHE A 118 22.96 12.65 6.94
N LEU A 119 21.86 13.20 7.47
CA LEU A 119 21.95 14.21 8.55
C LEU A 119 22.56 13.66 9.85
N VAL A 120 22.36 12.37 10.13
CA VAL A 120 22.93 11.70 11.32
C VAL A 120 24.42 11.44 11.10
N GLU A 121 24.82 11.02 9.90
CA GLU A 121 26.24 10.85 9.53
C GLU A 121 27.00 12.18 9.63
N ASP A 122 26.47 13.26 9.02
CA ASP A 122 27.05 14.61 9.13
C ASP A 122 27.25 15.04 10.60
N LEU A 123 26.26 14.75 11.45
CA LEU A 123 26.32 15.04 12.88
C LEU A 123 27.46 14.30 13.59
N GLN A 124 27.63 13.02 13.27
CA GLN A 124 28.69 12.20 13.84
C GLN A 124 30.07 12.66 13.38
N ASP A 125 30.20 13.05 12.11
CA ASP A 125 31.47 13.53 11.57
C ASP A 125 31.87 14.88 12.17
N GLU A 126 30.92 15.80 12.37
CA GLU A 126 31.19 17.05 13.09
C GLU A 126 31.57 16.81 14.55
N SER A 127 30.93 15.85 15.24
CA SER A 127 31.32 15.46 16.61
C SER A 127 32.75 14.92 16.66
N LYS A 128 33.12 14.03 15.73
CA LYS A 128 34.49 13.48 15.65
C LYS A 128 35.53 14.56 15.35
N LYS A 129 35.23 15.50 14.45
CA LYS A 129 36.13 16.63 14.16
C LYS A 129 36.34 17.51 15.39
N GLN A 130 35.29 17.78 16.14
CA GLN A 130 35.36 18.54 17.38
C GLN A 130 36.21 17.81 18.42
N GLU A 131 35.97 16.51 18.63
CA GLU A 131 36.77 15.66 19.52
C GLU A 131 38.25 15.63 19.11
N GLN A 132 38.55 15.51 17.81
CA GLN A 132 39.92 15.54 17.31
C GLN A 132 40.60 16.90 17.55
N SER A 133 39.89 18.00 17.32
CA SER A 133 40.40 19.35 17.60
C SER A 133 40.76 19.52 19.08
N GLU A 134 39.92 19.02 19.98
CA GLU A 134 40.17 19.08 21.43
C GLU A 134 41.39 18.23 21.84
N LEU A 135 41.56 17.05 21.24
CA LEU A 135 42.75 16.22 21.45
C LEU A 135 44.02 16.88 20.92
N ASP A 136 43.95 17.52 19.75
CA ASP A 136 45.06 18.24 19.13
C ASP A 136 45.46 19.46 19.99
N ASP A 137 44.49 20.20 20.54
CA ASP A 137 44.73 21.30 21.48
C ASP A 137 45.45 20.82 22.75
N ILE A 138 44.98 19.71 23.34
CA ILE A 138 45.62 19.10 24.52
C ILE A 138 47.04 18.63 24.20
N ALA A 139 47.24 18.00 23.05
CA ALA A 139 48.56 17.57 22.59
C ALA A 139 49.50 18.77 22.35
N GLY A 140 48.98 19.84 21.76
CA GLY A 140 49.70 21.11 21.56
C GLY A 140 50.13 21.75 22.88
N ILE A 141 49.29 21.74 23.91
CA ILE A 141 49.66 22.23 25.25
C ILE A 141 50.73 21.35 25.90
N ARG A 142 50.63 20.02 25.76
CA ARG A 142 51.57 19.07 26.37
C ARG A 142 52.94 19.01 25.69
N HIS A 143 53.00 19.25 24.38
CA HIS A 143 54.21 19.06 23.58
C HIS A 143 54.72 20.36 22.92
N GLY A 144 53.99 21.48 23.05
CA GLY A 144 54.30 22.78 22.43
C GLY A 144 55.35 23.65 23.13
N SER A 145 55.97 23.19 24.22
CA SER A 145 57.11 23.87 24.84
C SER A 145 58.39 23.06 24.65
N PRO A 146 59.32 23.52 23.78
CA PRO A 146 60.61 23.94 24.33
C PRO A 146 61.21 25.13 23.57
N LYS A 147 61.08 26.36 24.10
CA LYS A 147 62.05 27.46 23.88
C LYS A 147 62.09 28.42 25.07
N GLU A 148 62.50 27.92 26.22
CA GLU A 148 63.19 28.77 27.21
C GLU A 148 64.50 28.10 27.58
N GLY A 149 65.60 28.87 27.46
CA GLY A 149 66.88 28.54 28.08
C GLY A 149 67.93 27.83 27.22
N ARG A 150 68.38 28.45 26.13
CA ARG A 150 69.82 28.37 25.77
C ARG A 150 70.43 29.75 25.97
N ARG A 151 71.09 29.93 27.12
CA ARG A 151 72.20 30.85 27.31
C ARG A 151 73.31 30.05 27.99
#